data_AF-A0A533BE54-F1
#
_entry.id   AF-A0A533BE54-F1
#
_cell.length_a   1.000
_cell.length_b   1.000
_cell.length_c   1.000
_cell.angle_alpha   90.00
_cell.angle_beta   90.00
_cell.angle_gamma   90.00
#
_symmetry.space_group_name_H-M   'P 1'
#
loop_
_entity.id
_entity.type
_entity.pdbx_description
1 polymer ?
#
loop_
_entity_poly.entity_id
_entity_poly.type
_entity_poly.pdbx_seq_one_letter_code
_entity_poly.pdbx_strand_id
1 'polypeptide(L)'
;MEPVSRRVFLPFLALILLSAVFFLLVPTLIHGGDTASILLAAAAPTDRLAPPVNWVDDLEHRLRTYFPKKYPTYDFAPYAQELDRVRSAASRGDRWGAKREMGVFLRMLASRAYGLGNDAAEELAVLSQRIMPDEEFGIIYPGSSTEP
;
A
#
# COMPACT_ATOMS: atom_id res chain seq x y z
N MET A 1 42.80 -21.95 41.63
CA MET A 1 43.23 -21.19 40.43
C MET A 1 42.15 -20.16 40.14
N GLU A 2 42.34 -18.95 40.65
CA GLU A 2 41.68 -17.71 40.19
C GLU A 2 42.59 -17.08 39.10
N PRO A 3 42.20 -16.01 38.37
CA PRO A 3 40.93 -15.73 37.66
C PRO A 3 41.20 -15.07 36.28
N VAL A 4 40.15 -14.58 35.58
CA VAL A 4 40.04 -13.40 34.67
C VAL A 4 38.74 -13.63 33.88
N SER A 5 37.58 -13.00 34.10
CA SER A 5 37.20 -11.61 34.42
C SER A 5 37.69 -10.58 33.41
N ARG A 6 36.92 -10.38 32.34
CA ARG A 6 36.82 -9.10 31.64
C ARG A 6 35.36 -8.67 31.58
N ARG A 7 35.04 -7.70 32.43
CA ARG A 7 33.88 -6.80 32.35
C ARG A 7 34.28 -5.55 31.57
N VAL A 8 33.39 -5.08 30.71
CA VAL A 8 33.25 -3.71 30.17
C VAL A 8 31.73 -3.57 30.00
N PHE A 9 30.88 -2.97 30.87
CA PHE A 9 30.78 -1.60 31.43
C PHE A 9 31.01 -0.56 30.33
N LEU A 10 30.04 0.19 29.79
CA LEU A 10 29.02 1.08 30.40
C LEU A 10 28.10 1.63 29.25
N PRO A 11 27.07 2.45 29.52
CA PRO A 11 25.73 2.46 28.89
C PRO A 11 25.55 3.74 28.06
N PHE A 12 24.36 4.37 28.06
CA PHE A 12 23.91 5.52 27.23
C PHE A 12 23.32 5.03 25.89
N LEU A 13 22.01 5.09 25.64
CA LEU A 13 21.13 6.24 25.79
C LEU A 13 19.80 5.85 26.44
N ALA A 14 19.58 6.39 27.62
CA ALA A 14 18.27 6.91 27.96
C ALA A 14 18.02 8.12 27.05
N LEU A 15 16.93 8.13 26.27
CA LEU A 15 16.24 9.38 25.99
C LEU A 15 14.80 9.24 26.45
N ILE A 16 14.68 9.44 27.75
CA ILE A 16 13.49 9.94 28.40
C ILE A 16 13.21 11.31 27.79
N LEU A 17 12.06 11.46 27.14
CA LEU A 17 11.34 12.72 26.98
C LEU A 17 9.90 12.39 27.36
N LEU A 18 9.65 12.13 28.64
CA LEU A 18 9.13 13.12 29.59
C LEU A 18 8.03 14.00 28.98
N SER A 19 6.80 13.66 29.35
CA SER A 19 5.72 14.55 29.76
C SER A 19 5.60 15.92 29.10
N ALA A 20 4.47 16.11 28.43
CA ALA A 20 3.58 17.20 28.79
C ALA A 20 2.13 16.78 28.56
N VAL A 21 1.56 16.04 29.52
CA VAL A 21 0.14 16.25 29.85
C VAL A 21 0.07 17.70 30.32
N PHE A 22 -0.46 18.57 29.47
CA PHE A 22 -0.80 19.93 29.86
C PHE A 22 -2.33 20.05 29.87
N PHE A 23 -2.93 19.50 30.92
CA PHE A 23 -4.19 20.06 31.41
C PHE A 23 -3.83 21.34 32.18
N LEU A 24 -4.03 22.50 31.56
CA LEU A 24 -4.40 23.72 32.26
C LEU A 24 -5.64 24.24 31.55
N LEU A 25 -6.81 23.98 32.13
CA LEU A 25 -7.46 24.91 33.05
C LEU A 25 -7.82 26.20 32.31
N VAL A 26 -9.06 26.23 31.84
CA VAL A 26 -9.78 27.45 31.48
C VAL A 26 -9.67 28.45 32.63
N PRO A 27 -9.35 29.71 32.33
CA PRO A 27 -10.07 30.81 32.94
C PRO A 27 -10.76 31.58 31.82
N THR A 28 -12.08 31.51 31.84
CA THR A 28 -12.92 32.56 31.26
C THR A 28 -12.63 33.87 31.98
N LEU A 29 -12.13 34.89 31.28
CA LEU A 29 -12.52 36.27 31.56
C LEU A 29 -12.30 37.18 30.34
N ILE A 30 -13.32 38.00 30.13
CA ILE A 30 -13.60 38.90 29.01
C ILE A 30 -12.81 40.21 29.12
N HIS A 31 -12.15 40.63 28.04
CA HIS A 31 -11.93 42.03 27.63
C HIS A 31 -11.26 41.99 26.25
N GLY A 32 -11.95 42.25 25.13
CA GLY A 32 -12.26 43.60 24.66
C GLY A 32 -11.25 43.99 23.58
N GLY A 33 -11.71 44.11 22.33
CA GLY A 33 -10.93 44.73 21.24
C GLY A 33 -10.46 43.78 20.13
N ASP A 34 -11.14 43.92 18.99
CA ASP A 34 -10.59 43.83 17.65
C ASP A 34 -10.15 42.46 17.09
N THR A 35 -11.09 41.91 16.31
CA THR A 35 -10.87 41.26 15.01
C THR A 35 -9.68 40.31 14.89
N ALA A 36 -9.89 39.06 15.28
CA ALA A 36 -9.40 37.94 14.49
C ALA A 36 -10.45 36.83 14.57
N SER A 37 -11.33 36.79 13.57
CA SER A 37 -12.10 35.59 13.26
C SER A 37 -11.09 34.50 12.87
N ILE A 38 -10.58 33.77 13.86
CA ILE A 38 -9.86 32.53 13.61
C ILE A 38 -10.94 31.52 13.22
N LEU A 39 -11.28 31.52 11.94
CA LEU A 39 -11.96 30.40 11.32
C LEU A 39 -10.99 29.21 11.41
N LEU A 40 -11.10 28.46 12.51
CA LEU A 40 -10.58 27.12 12.59
C LEU A 40 -11.39 26.29 11.59
N ALA A 41 -10.97 26.33 10.33
CA ALA A 41 -11.39 25.37 9.33
C ALA A 41 -10.88 24.02 9.82
N ALA A 42 -11.72 23.28 10.54
CA ALA A 42 -11.58 21.85 10.66
C ALA A 42 -11.57 21.34 9.22
N ALA A 43 -10.37 21.10 8.69
CA ALA A 43 -10.22 20.27 7.51
C ALA A 43 -10.81 18.93 7.95
N ALA A 44 -12.09 18.72 7.61
CA ALA A 44 -12.67 17.40 7.65
C ALA A 44 -11.64 16.49 6.98
N PRO A 45 -11.24 15.36 7.60
CA PRO A 45 -10.45 14.39 6.86
C PRO A 45 -11.26 14.11 5.61
N THR A 46 -10.78 14.60 4.48
CA THR A 46 -11.32 14.24 3.19
C THR A 46 -11.00 12.77 3.12
N ASP A 47 -11.96 11.97 3.57
CA ASP A 47 -11.95 10.54 3.41
C ASP A 47 -11.92 10.39 1.90
N ARG A 48 -10.71 10.25 1.35
CA ARG A 48 -10.51 9.96 -0.05
C ARG A 48 -11.13 8.59 -0.18
N LEU A 49 -12.44 8.57 -0.47
CA LEU A 49 -13.19 7.38 -0.82
C LEU A 49 -12.26 6.62 -1.76
N ALA A 50 -11.83 5.44 -1.31
CA ALA A 50 -11.04 4.58 -2.18
C ALA A 50 -11.81 4.51 -3.51
N PRO A 51 -11.13 4.72 -4.65
CA PRO A 51 -11.74 4.44 -5.94
C PRO A 51 -12.47 3.11 -5.87
N PRO A 52 -13.61 2.96 -6.55
CA PRO A 52 -14.32 1.70 -6.57
C PRO A 52 -13.33 0.57 -6.89
N VAL A 53 -13.43 -0.57 -6.20
CA VAL A 53 -12.57 -1.76 -6.44
C VAL A 53 -12.86 -2.41 -7.81
N ASN A 54 -13.58 -1.70 -8.68
CA ASN A 54 -13.99 -2.12 -10.02
C ASN A 54 -12.81 -2.50 -10.92
N TRP A 55 -11.64 -1.93 -10.67
CA TRP A 55 -10.44 -2.21 -11.44
C TRP A 55 -9.94 -3.65 -11.18
N VAL A 56 -10.04 -4.15 -9.94
CA VAL A 56 -9.68 -5.55 -9.62
C VAL A 56 -10.70 -6.50 -10.25
N ASP A 57 -11.98 -6.14 -10.19
CA ASP A 57 -13.07 -6.85 -10.86
C ASP A 57 -12.83 -6.99 -12.37
N ASP A 58 -12.48 -5.89 -13.04
CA ASP A 58 -12.24 -5.86 -14.48
C ASP A 58 -11.02 -6.71 -14.88
N LEU A 59 -9.94 -6.64 -14.09
CA LEU A 59 -8.74 -7.43 -14.32
C LEU A 59 -9.02 -8.92 -14.11
N GLU A 60 -9.70 -9.28 -13.03
CA GLU A 60 -10.06 -10.66 -12.73
C GLU A 60 -11.03 -11.24 -13.77
N HIS A 61 -12.02 -10.44 -14.21
CA HIS A 61 -12.93 -10.84 -15.27
C HIS A 61 -12.19 -11.17 -16.56
N ARG A 62 -11.23 -10.32 -16.98
CA ARG A 62 -10.40 -10.58 -18.16
C ARG A 62 -9.52 -11.81 -17.97
N LEU A 63 -8.90 -11.96 -16.79
CA LEU A 63 -8.09 -13.12 -16.45
C LEU A 63 -8.88 -14.43 -16.52
N ARG A 64 -10.15 -14.43 -16.12
CA ARG A 64 -11.00 -15.64 -16.14
C ARG A 64 -11.66 -15.93 -17.49
N THR A 65 -11.84 -14.93 -18.35
CA THR A 65 -12.65 -15.07 -19.58
C THR A 65 -11.85 -14.97 -20.87
N TYR A 66 -10.86 -14.07 -20.95
CA TYR A 66 -10.08 -13.81 -22.15
C TYR A 66 -8.82 -14.66 -22.21
N PHE A 67 -8.02 -14.64 -21.14
CA PHE A 67 -6.73 -15.33 -21.10
C PHE A 67 -6.84 -16.85 -21.31
N PRO A 68 -7.78 -17.58 -20.67
CA PRO A 68 -7.93 -19.01 -20.89
C PRO A 68 -8.36 -19.37 -22.33
N LYS A 69 -9.02 -18.45 -23.04
CA LYS A 69 -9.38 -18.66 -24.45
C LYS A 69 -8.20 -18.44 -25.38
N LYS A 70 -7.39 -17.41 -25.11
CA LYS A 70 -6.22 -17.06 -25.93
C LYS A 70 -5.02 -17.98 -25.67
N TYR A 71 -4.88 -18.41 -24.42
CA TYR A 71 -3.72 -19.13 -23.90
C TYR A 71 -4.17 -20.41 -23.17
N PRO A 72 -4.87 -21.35 -23.84
CA PRO A 72 -5.54 -22.49 -23.20
C PRO A 72 -4.59 -23.50 -22.54
N THR A 73 -3.29 -23.42 -22.84
CA THR A 73 -2.27 -24.33 -22.31
C THR A 73 -1.76 -23.93 -20.93
N TYR A 74 -2.08 -22.74 -20.44
CA TYR A 74 -1.57 -22.23 -19.16
C TYR A 74 -2.65 -22.22 -18.08
N ASP A 75 -2.22 -22.45 -16.84
CA ASP A 75 -3.07 -22.33 -15.67
C ASP A 75 -3.02 -20.90 -15.11
N PHE A 76 -4.17 -20.23 -15.13
CA PHE A 76 -4.33 -18.88 -14.58
C PHE A 76 -4.90 -18.87 -13.16
N ALA A 77 -5.24 -20.02 -12.57
CA ALA A 77 -5.83 -20.10 -11.23
C ALA A 77 -4.93 -19.46 -10.13
N PRO A 78 -3.60 -19.64 -10.13
CA PRO A 78 -2.75 -19.00 -9.12
C PRO A 78 -2.77 -17.47 -9.21
N TYR A 79 -2.87 -16.94 -10.43
CA TYR A 79 -2.96 -15.49 -10.68
C TYR A 79 -4.32 -14.95 -10.22
N ALA A 80 -5.40 -15.69 -10.45
CA ALA A 80 -6.74 -15.31 -9.99
C ALA A 80 -6.81 -15.31 -8.46
N GLN A 81 -6.21 -16.30 -7.81
CA GLN A 81 -6.14 -16.37 -6.35
C GLN A 81 -5.39 -15.17 -5.75
N GLU A 82 -4.33 -14.70 -6.40
CA GLU A 82 -3.61 -13.51 -5.93
C GLU A 82 -4.46 -12.24 -6.13
N LEU A 83 -5.22 -12.13 -7.22
CA LEU A 83 -6.19 -11.03 -7.39
C LEU A 83 -7.31 -11.06 -6.34
N ASP A 84 -7.75 -12.25 -5.89
CA ASP A 84 -8.69 -12.36 -4.76
C ASP A 84 -8.13 -11.75 -3.47
N ARG A 85 -6.81 -11.86 -3.24
CA ARG A 85 -6.14 -11.23 -2.08
C ARG A 85 -6.09 -9.71 -2.22
N VAL A 86 -5.78 -9.20 -3.41
CA VAL A 86 -5.82 -7.77 -3.73
C VAL A 86 -7.22 -7.21 -3.47
N ARG A 87 -8.24 -7.85 -4.06
CA ARG A 87 -9.67 -7.53 -3.87
C ARG A 87 -10.06 -7.52 -2.40
N SER A 88 -9.65 -8.56 -1.66
CA SER A 88 -9.96 -8.69 -0.24
C SER A 88 -9.34 -7.58 0.61
N ALA A 89 -8.12 -7.15 0.31
CA ALA A 89 -7.50 -6.02 0.99
C ALA A 89 -8.18 -4.69 0.62
N ALA A 90 -8.42 -4.46 -0.68
CA ALA A 90 -9.07 -3.27 -1.19
C ALA A 90 -10.50 -3.09 -0.64
N SER A 91 -11.30 -4.17 -0.57
CA SER A 91 -12.67 -4.13 -0.05
C SER A 91 -12.76 -3.81 1.44
N ARG A 92 -11.68 -4.01 2.20
CA ARG A 92 -11.56 -3.60 3.61
C ARG A 92 -11.00 -2.19 3.79
N GLY A 93 -10.67 -1.47 2.71
CA GLY A 93 -9.95 -0.20 2.77
C GLY A 93 -8.46 -0.32 3.13
N ASP A 94 -7.90 -1.53 3.17
CA ASP A 94 -6.49 -1.78 3.44
C ASP A 94 -5.64 -1.50 2.19
N ARG A 95 -5.38 -0.21 1.94
CA ARG A 95 -4.61 0.24 0.78
C ARG A 95 -3.20 -0.32 0.74
N TRP A 96 -2.52 -0.43 1.89
CA TRP A 96 -1.17 -0.99 1.98
C TRP A 96 -1.15 -2.49 1.72
N GLY A 97 -2.17 -3.21 2.19
CA GLY A 97 -2.40 -4.60 1.84
C GLY A 97 -2.62 -4.78 0.36
N ALA A 98 -3.55 -4.03 -0.25
CA ALA A 98 -3.83 -4.13 -1.68
C ALA A 98 -2.58 -3.85 -2.53
N LYS A 99 -1.79 -2.84 -2.17
CA LYS A 99 -0.50 -2.55 -2.79
C LYS A 99 0.48 -3.73 -2.68
N ARG A 100 0.60 -4.33 -1.50
CA ARG A 100 1.52 -5.43 -1.24
C ARG A 100 1.16 -6.67 -2.07
N GLU A 101 -0.10 -7.10 -2.04
CA GLU A 101 -0.57 -8.27 -2.79
C GLU A 101 -0.47 -8.00 -4.31
N MET A 102 -0.74 -6.78 -4.77
CA MET A 102 -0.53 -6.43 -6.19
C MET A 102 0.96 -6.51 -6.58
N GLY A 103 1.87 -6.11 -5.68
CA GLY A 103 3.30 -6.32 -5.87
C GLY A 103 3.69 -7.80 -6.01
N VAL A 104 3.01 -8.70 -5.29
CA VAL A 104 3.18 -10.15 -5.44
C VAL A 104 2.67 -10.62 -6.80
N PHE A 105 1.47 -10.20 -7.20
CA PHE A 105 0.90 -10.51 -8.51
C PHE A 105 1.83 -10.09 -9.67
N LEU A 106 2.33 -8.86 -9.65
CA LEU A 106 3.27 -8.36 -10.66
C LEU A 106 4.59 -9.15 -10.66
N ARG A 107 5.09 -9.55 -9.48
CA ARG A 107 6.28 -10.40 -9.37
C ARG A 107 6.04 -11.79 -9.95
N MET A 108 4.85 -12.37 -9.75
CA MET A 108 4.47 -13.64 -10.37
C MET A 108 4.48 -13.55 -11.90
N LEU A 109 4.02 -12.43 -12.46
CA LEU A 109 4.11 -12.20 -13.90
C LEU A 109 5.55 -12.05 -14.36
N ALA A 110 6.34 -11.20 -13.70
CA ALA A 110 7.73 -10.93 -14.07
C ALA A 110 8.61 -12.18 -14.01
N SER A 111 8.39 -13.04 -13.01
CA SER A 111 9.14 -14.28 -12.80
C SER A 111 8.60 -15.49 -13.57
N ARG A 112 7.51 -15.32 -14.33
CA ARG A 112 6.84 -16.42 -15.04
C ARG A 112 6.45 -17.56 -14.09
N ALA A 113 5.98 -17.20 -12.90
CA ALA A 113 5.57 -18.15 -11.89
C ALA A 113 4.53 -19.13 -12.47
N TYR A 114 4.51 -20.37 -11.97
CA TYR A 114 3.58 -21.40 -12.42
C TYR A 114 3.68 -21.74 -13.92
N GLY A 115 4.80 -21.40 -14.57
CA GLY A 115 5.07 -21.76 -15.96
C GLY A 115 4.34 -20.91 -17.00
N LEU A 116 3.87 -19.71 -16.64
CA LEU A 116 3.22 -18.81 -17.58
C LEU A 116 4.17 -18.37 -18.69
N GLY A 117 3.76 -18.52 -19.95
CA GLY A 117 4.58 -18.15 -21.10
C GLY A 117 4.85 -16.64 -21.19
N ASN A 118 5.92 -16.27 -21.89
CA ASN A 118 6.35 -14.86 -22.02
C ASN A 118 5.25 -13.94 -22.53
N ASP A 119 4.61 -14.31 -23.65
CA ASP A 119 3.57 -13.49 -24.28
C ASP A 119 2.37 -13.27 -23.35
N ALA A 120 1.91 -14.35 -22.69
CA ALA A 120 0.78 -14.29 -21.78
C ALA A 120 1.10 -13.45 -20.52
N ALA A 121 2.30 -13.61 -19.97
CA ALA A 121 2.74 -12.86 -18.80
C ALA A 121 2.94 -11.36 -19.11
N GLU A 122 3.49 -11.04 -20.28
CA GLU A 122 3.70 -9.66 -20.73
C GLU A 122 2.38 -8.96 -21.01
N GLU A 123 1.47 -9.58 -21.75
CA GLU A 123 0.16 -8.99 -22.03
C GLU A 123 -0.65 -8.77 -20.75
N LEU A 124 -0.61 -9.73 -19.81
CA LEU A 124 -1.28 -9.58 -18.53
C LEU A 124 -0.65 -8.48 -17.67
N ALA A 125 0.67 -8.29 -17.74
CA ALA A 125 1.34 -7.19 -17.06
C ALA A 125 0.94 -5.82 -17.63
N VAL A 126 0.92 -5.69 -18.95
CA VAL A 126 0.48 -4.46 -19.65
C VAL A 126 -0.99 -4.16 -19.34
N LEU A 127 -1.85 -5.18 -19.34
CA LEU A 127 -3.26 -5.01 -18.97
C LEU A 127 -3.39 -4.52 -17.53
N SER A 128 -2.61 -5.08 -16.61
CA SER A 128 -2.65 -4.73 -15.19
C SER A 128 -2.21 -3.29 -14.98
N GLN A 129 -1.14 -2.86 -15.66
CA GLN A 129 -0.70 -1.45 -15.68
C GLN A 129 -1.80 -0.51 -16.16
N ARG A 130 -2.52 -0.90 -17.22
CA ARG A 130 -3.55 -0.04 -17.81
C ARG A 130 -4.80 0.12 -16.95
N ILE A 131 -5.17 -0.92 -16.21
CA ILE A 131 -6.40 -0.93 -15.40
C ILE A 131 -6.15 -0.40 -13.99
N MET A 132 -4.94 -0.59 -13.46
CA MET A 132 -4.60 -0.17 -12.11
C MET A 132 -4.52 1.36 -12.00
N PRO A 133 -5.10 1.97 -10.96
CA PRO A 133 -4.92 3.38 -10.70
C PRO A 133 -3.52 3.65 -10.14
N ASP A 134 -2.61 4.10 -11.01
CA ASP A 134 -1.21 4.40 -10.67
C ASP A 134 -1.09 5.41 -9.52
N GLU A 135 -1.99 6.42 -9.49
CA GLU A 135 -2.03 7.44 -8.43
C GLU A 135 -2.46 6.88 -7.06
N GLU A 136 -3.11 5.72 -7.00
CA GLU A 136 -3.64 5.18 -5.75
C GLU A 136 -2.57 4.44 -4.92
N PHE A 137 -1.63 3.77 -5.60
CA PHE A 137 -0.74 2.83 -4.93
C PHE A 137 0.74 3.15 -5.10
N GLY A 138 1.17 3.98 -6.05
CA GLY A 138 2.61 4.26 -6.24
C GLY A 138 3.43 2.98 -6.40
N ILE A 139 2.94 2.05 -7.22
CA ILE A 139 3.61 0.79 -7.53
C ILE A 139 4.66 1.05 -8.60
N ILE A 140 5.89 0.57 -8.38
CA ILE A 140 6.93 0.62 -9.40
C ILE A 140 6.84 -0.67 -10.20
N TYR A 141 6.57 -0.52 -11.50
CA TYR A 141 6.53 -1.65 -12.41
C TYR A 141 7.95 -2.13 -12.74
N PRO A 142 8.22 -3.45 -12.70
CA PRO A 142 9.50 -3.97 -13.12
C PRO A 142 9.75 -3.66 -14.60
N GLY A 143 10.82 -2.93 -14.91
CA GLY A 143 11.18 -2.55 -16.29
C GLY A 143 10.70 -1.17 -16.75
N SER A 144 9.96 -0.42 -15.93
CA SER A 144 9.66 1.00 -16.20
C SER A 144 10.84 1.87 -15.78
N SER A 145 11.99 1.75 -16.46
CA SER A 145 13.01 2.79 -16.39
C SER A 145 12.47 4.01 -17.12
N THR A 146 12.02 5.00 -16.36
CA THR A 146 11.99 6.38 -16.86
C THR A 146 13.44 6.84 -16.88
N GLU A 147 14.08 6.79 -18.04
CA GLU A 147 15.36 7.45 -18.26
C GLU A 147 15.15 8.98 -18.08
N PRO A 148 16.02 9.68 -17.34
CA PRO A 148 15.87 11.10 -17.01
C PRO A 148 15.99 12.05 -18.21
#